data_AF-A0A2N0XVW6-F1
#
_entry.id   AF-A0A2N0XVW6-F1
#
_cell.length_a   1.000
_cell.length_b   1.000
_cell.length_c   1.000
_cell.angle_alpha   90.00
_cell.angle_beta   90.00
_cell.angle_gamma   90.00
#
_symmetry.space_group_name_H-M   'P 1'
#
loop_
_entity.id
_entity.type
_entity.pdbx_description
1 polymer ?
#
loop_
_entity_poly.entity_id
_entity_poly.type
_entity_poly.pdbx_seq_one_letter_code
_entity_poly.pdbx_strand_id
1 'polypeptide(L)'
;MVKTLKTVVFGSALFLSFCSWAIDNPNGVNKAAELDSNSVVYIEKINNAIGYRSTLLAYTEYHQFLSREIKSTYEDIALKLTETERDTFQASHGAWEAFLNSQFTFIEEVWSKDNFGTSSAIDRGQFKSKLLRDRLLELQYYQMTF
;
A
#
# COMPACT_ATOMS: atom_id res chain seq x y z
N MET A 1 -22.15 -33.26 -39.84
CA MET A 1 -21.98 -33.27 -38.38
C MET A 1 -20.91 -32.25 -37.95
N VAL A 2 -21.01 -30.96 -38.31
CA VAL A 2 -20.04 -29.91 -37.91
C VAL A 2 -20.72 -28.52 -37.95
N LYS A 3 -21.89 -28.35 -37.34
CA LYS A 3 -22.53 -27.01 -37.24
C LYS A 3 -23.00 -26.61 -35.85
N THR A 4 -22.97 -27.51 -34.88
CA THR A 4 -23.48 -27.25 -33.52
C THR A 4 -22.39 -26.90 -32.50
N LEU A 5 -21.10 -27.09 -32.81
CA LEU A 5 -20.03 -26.89 -31.83
C LEU A 5 -19.55 -25.43 -31.71
N LYS A 6 -19.72 -24.60 -32.77
CA LYS A 6 -19.24 -23.21 -32.76
C LYS A 6 -20.13 -22.26 -31.95
N THR A 7 -21.42 -22.56 -31.84
CA THR A 7 -22.38 -21.69 -31.12
C THR A 7 -22.25 -21.82 -29.61
N VAL A 8 -21.83 -23.00 -29.12
CA VAL A 8 -21.67 -23.26 -27.67
C VAL A 8 -20.46 -22.52 -27.11
N VAL A 9 -19.36 -22.42 -27.87
CA VAL A 9 -18.12 -21.77 -27.42
C VAL A 9 -18.24 -20.24 -27.38
N PHE A 10 -19.05 -19.64 -28.26
CA PHE A 10 -19.29 -18.19 -28.24
C PHE A 10 -20.26 -17.77 -27.12
N GLY A 11 -21.20 -18.64 -26.74
CA GLY A 11 -22.12 -18.39 -25.63
C GLY A 11 -21.44 -18.47 -24.25
N SER A 12 -20.43 -19.34 -24.08
CA SER A 12 -19.72 -19.48 -22.80
C SER A 12 -18.76 -18.35 -22.49
N ALA A 13 -18.18 -17.70 -23.51
CA ALA A 13 -17.27 -16.56 -23.32
C ALA A 13 -18.00 -15.27 -22.89
N LEU A 14 -19.27 -15.13 -23.23
CA LEU A 14 -20.10 -13.97 -22.88
C LEU A 14 -20.63 -13.99 -21.43
N PHE A 15 -20.63 -15.16 -20.76
CA PHE A 15 -21.10 -15.30 -19.38
C PHE A 15 -20.03 -15.02 -18.32
N LEU A 16 -18.74 -15.04 -18.68
CA LEU A 16 -17.65 -14.83 -17.71
C LEU A 16 -17.30 -13.34 -17.49
N SER A 17 -17.84 -12.42 -18.29
CA SER A 17 -17.61 -10.97 -18.12
C SER A 17 -18.48 -10.30 -17.06
N PHE A 18 -19.46 -11.00 -16.47
CA PHE A 18 -20.39 -10.42 -15.49
C PHE A 18 -20.03 -10.69 -14.02
N CYS A 19 -18.89 -11.32 -13.75
CA CYS A 19 -18.45 -11.59 -12.38
C CYS A 19 -17.42 -10.58 -11.84
N SER A 20 -17.08 -9.51 -12.56
CA SER A 20 -16.36 -8.37 -11.97
C SER A 20 -17.33 -7.49 -11.19
N TRP A 21 -17.87 -8.04 -10.10
CA TRP A 21 -18.40 -7.20 -9.05
C TRP A 21 -17.18 -6.59 -8.38
N ALA A 22 -16.75 -5.42 -8.86
CA ALA A 22 -16.07 -4.51 -7.97
C ALA A 22 -16.97 -4.42 -6.73
N ILE A 23 -16.45 -4.80 -5.57
CA ILE A 23 -17.10 -4.50 -4.29
C ILE A 23 -16.91 -3.00 -4.10
N ASP A 24 -17.56 -2.23 -4.96
CA ASP A 24 -17.74 -0.81 -4.77
C ASP A 24 -18.85 -0.72 -3.73
N ASN A 25 -18.45 -0.48 -2.48
CA ASN A 25 -19.37 -0.12 -1.42
C ASN A 25 -19.44 1.40 -1.40
N PRO A 26 -20.31 2.04 -2.20
CA PRO A 26 -20.40 3.50 -2.29
C PRO A 26 -20.78 4.16 -0.96
N ASN A 27 -21.24 3.36 0.02
CA ASN A 27 -21.65 3.80 1.35
C ASN A 27 -20.63 3.46 2.45
N GLY A 28 -19.51 2.82 2.12
CA GLY A 28 -18.45 2.47 3.08
C GLY A 28 -17.53 3.66 3.38
N VAL A 29 -16.92 3.69 4.58
CA VAL A 29 -15.90 4.70 4.93
C VAL A 29 -14.71 4.54 3.99
N ASN A 30 -14.43 5.57 3.19
CA ASN A 30 -13.31 5.56 2.25
C ASN A 30 -11.99 5.93 2.96
N LYS A 31 -11.35 4.91 3.57
CA LYS A 31 -10.05 5.06 4.25
C LYS A 31 -8.94 5.55 3.34
N ALA A 32 -8.99 5.22 2.04
CA ALA A 32 -8.06 5.76 1.06
C ALA A 32 -8.19 7.29 0.93
N ALA A 33 -9.41 7.81 0.83
CA ALA A 33 -9.65 9.25 0.76
C ALA A 33 -9.26 9.98 2.06
N GLU A 34 -9.50 9.38 3.22
CA GLU A 34 -9.06 9.93 4.52
C GLU A 34 -7.53 9.99 4.59
N LEU A 35 -6.84 8.92 4.21
CA LEU A 35 -5.38 8.90 4.17
C LEU A 35 -4.82 9.91 3.16
N ASP A 36 -5.45 10.06 2.00
CA ASP A 36 -5.04 11.05 0.99
C ASP A 36 -5.18 12.47 1.52
N SER A 37 -6.29 12.77 2.22
CA SER A 37 -6.50 14.05 2.90
C SER A 37 -5.42 14.32 3.96
N ASN A 38 -5.11 13.32 4.79
CA ASN A 38 -4.10 13.45 5.85
C ASN A 38 -2.67 13.55 5.28
N SER A 39 -2.44 13.03 4.07
CA SER A 39 -1.13 13.03 3.41
C SER A 39 -0.84 14.32 2.63
N VAL A 40 -1.83 15.20 2.42
CA VAL A 40 -1.75 16.29 1.43
C VAL A 40 -0.50 17.17 1.57
N VAL A 41 -0.14 17.55 2.80
CA VAL A 41 1.04 18.40 3.07
C VAL A 41 2.34 17.72 2.66
N TYR A 42 2.44 16.39 2.82
CA TYR A 42 3.62 15.64 2.40
C TYR A 42 3.68 15.44 0.89
N ILE A 43 2.53 15.20 0.26
CA ILE A 43 2.42 15.10 -1.20
C ILE A 43 2.80 16.42 -1.87
N GLU A 44 2.35 17.56 -1.33
CA GLU A 44 2.75 18.88 -1.80
C GLU A 44 4.26 19.11 -1.67
N LYS A 45 4.87 18.71 -0.55
CA LYS A 45 6.33 18.78 -0.38
C LYS A 45 7.08 17.95 -1.40
N ILE A 46 6.60 16.75 -1.71
CA ILE A 46 7.18 15.86 -2.72
C ILE A 46 7.06 16.51 -4.11
N ASN A 47 5.88 17.02 -4.46
CA ASN A 47 5.61 17.64 -5.77
C ASN A 47 6.41 18.92 -6.00
N ASN A 48 6.70 19.67 -4.93
CA ASN A 48 7.49 20.90 -4.98
C ASN A 48 9.00 20.67 -4.79
N ALA A 49 9.44 19.44 -4.53
CA ALA A 49 10.85 19.14 -4.32
C ALA A 49 11.65 19.21 -5.63
N ILE A 50 12.67 20.07 -5.66
CA ILE A 50 13.55 20.23 -6.82
C ILE A 50 14.95 19.70 -6.49
N GLY A 51 15.36 18.66 -7.22
CA GLY A 51 16.69 18.06 -7.12
C GLY A 51 16.79 16.93 -6.08
N TYR A 52 17.81 16.09 -6.26
CA TYR A 52 17.97 14.81 -5.54
C TYR A 52 17.80 14.89 -4.02
N ARG A 53 18.49 15.85 -3.36
CA ARG A 53 18.50 15.95 -1.90
C ARG A 53 17.16 16.40 -1.32
N SER A 54 16.49 17.36 -1.96
CA SER A 54 15.18 17.84 -1.49
C SER A 54 14.11 16.77 -1.70
N THR A 55 14.18 16.02 -2.81
CA THR A 55 13.31 14.86 -3.06
C THR A 55 13.47 13.79 -1.98
N LEU A 56 14.71 13.42 -1.64
CA LEU A 56 14.96 12.46 -0.55
C LEU A 56 14.40 12.94 0.79
N LEU A 57 14.56 14.22 1.11
CA LEU A 57 14.04 14.80 2.35
C LEU A 57 12.51 14.76 2.38
N ALA A 58 11.85 15.18 1.30
CA ALA A 58 10.39 15.18 1.20
C ALA A 58 9.80 13.76 1.36
N TYR A 59 10.41 12.76 0.71
CA TYR A 59 10.00 11.37 0.90
C TYR A 59 10.30 10.84 2.30
N THR A 60 11.42 11.22 2.90
CA THR A 60 11.77 10.81 4.28
C THR A 60 10.71 11.31 5.27
N GLU A 61 10.30 12.57 5.15
CA GLU A 61 9.22 13.13 5.99
C GLU A 61 7.90 12.39 5.77
N TYR A 62 7.55 12.07 4.52
CA TYR A 62 6.34 11.31 4.24
C TYR A 62 6.39 9.88 4.80
N HIS A 63 7.53 9.19 4.68
CA HIS A 63 7.72 7.86 5.26
C HIS A 63 7.61 7.89 6.78
N GLN A 64 8.18 8.90 7.45
CA GLN A 64 8.05 9.06 8.90
C GLN A 64 6.61 9.27 9.35
N PHE A 65 5.83 10.04 8.58
CA PHE A 65 4.41 10.18 8.80
C PHE A 65 3.70 8.82 8.69
N LEU A 66 3.87 8.11 7.58
CA LEU A 66 3.22 6.81 7.37
C LEU A 66 3.60 5.80 8.45
N SER A 67 4.88 5.72 8.82
CA SER A 67 5.34 4.81 9.88
C SER A 67 4.72 5.13 11.25
N ARG A 68 4.50 6.42 11.56
CA ARG A 68 3.83 6.84 12.80
C ARG A 68 2.37 6.42 12.79
N GLU A 69 1.67 6.65 11.69
CA GLU A 69 0.27 6.26 11.54
C GLU A 69 0.09 4.74 11.61
N ILE A 70 0.99 3.97 10.98
CA ILE A 70 1.02 2.50 11.05
C ILE A 70 1.15 2.05 12.49
N LYS A 71 2.13 2.61 13.23
CA LYS A 71 2.35 2.27 14.64
C LYS A 71 1.12 2.59 15.48
N SER A 72 0.56 3.79 15.36
CA SER A 72 -0.63 4.21 16.10
C SER A 72 -1.82 3.28 15.81
N THR A 73 -2.09 3.00 14.53
CA THR A 73 -3.20 2.14 14.12
C THR A 73 -3.00 0.70 14.61
N TYR A 74 -1.77 0.19 14.57
CA TYR A 74 -1.42 -1.12 15.10
C TYR A 74 -1.68 -1.20 16.61
N GLU A 75 -1.22 -0.21 17.39
CA GLU A 75 -1.42 -0.14 18.83
C GLU A 75 -2.92 -0.11 19.18
N ASP A 76 -3.71 0.70 18.45
CA ASP A 76 -5.16 0.79 18.63
C ASP A 76 -5.89 -0.53 18.36
N ILE A 77 -5.50 -1.26 17.30
CA ILE A 77 -6.08 -2.58 16.99
C ILE A 77 -5.69 -3.57 18.10
N ALA A 78 -4.41 -3.61 18.45
CA ALA A 78 -3.90 -4.57 19.44
C ALA A 78 -4.65 -4.46 20.77
N LEU A 79 -5.02 -3.25 21.21
CA LEU A 79 -5.80 -3.04 22.44
C LEU A 79 -7.18 -3.71 22.44
N LYS A 80 -7.79 -3.94 21.27
CA LYS A 80 -9.13 -4.51 21.12
C LYS A 80 -9.13 -6.04 20.99
N LEU A 81 -7.97 -6.65 20.74
CA LEU A 81 -7.86 -8.08 20.49
C LEU A 81 -7.77 -8.89 21.79
N THR A 82 -8.29 -10.12 21.74
CA THR A 82 -7.98 -11.14 22.75
C THR A 82 -6.49 -11.47 22.75
N GLU A 83 -5.99 -12.14 23.79
CA GLU A 83 -4.57 -12.50 23.90
C GLU A 83 -4.10 -13.33 22.69
N THR A 84 -4.83 -14.38 22.31
CA THR A 84 -4.48 -15.25 21.18
C THR A 84 -4.51 -14.53 19.82
N GLU A 85 -5.50 -13.65 19.60
CA GLU A 85 -5.56 -12.84 18.38
C GLU A 85 -4.41 -11.84 18.32
N ARG A 86 -4.07 -11.22 19.46
CA ARG A 86 -2.99 -10.26 19.59
C ARG A 86 -1.63 -10.90 19.29
N ASP A 87 -1.37 -12.11 19.80
CA ASP A 87 -0.14 -12.84 19.51
C ASP A 87 0.02 -13.12 18.01
N THR A 88 -1.07 -13.56 17.37
CA THR A 88 -1.10 -13.82 15.92
C THR A 88 -0.91 -12.53 15.12
N PHE A 89 -1.58 -11.45 15.53
CA PHE A 89 -1.47 -10.15 14.90
C PHE A 89 -0.06 -9.55 15.03
N GLN A 90 0.56 -9.67 16.21
CA GLN A 90 1.93 -9.24 16.46
C GLN A 90 2.95 -10.03 15.63
N ALA A 91 2.80 -11.36 15.55
CA ALA A 91 3.67 -12.19 14.72
C ALA A 91 3.56 -11.81 13.23
N SER A 92 2.34 -11.59 12.73
CA SER A 92 2.10 -11.12 11.36
C SER A 92 2.73 -9.75 11.10
N HIS A 93 2.57 -8.80 12.04
CA HIS A 93 3.19 -7.48 11.93
C HIS A 93 4.72 -7.54 11.92
N GLY A 94 5.33 -8.31 12.81
CA GLY A 94 6.78 -8.48 12.84
C GLY A 94 7.35 -9.12 11.56
N ALA A 95 6.62 -10.07 10.96
CA ALA A 95 7.01 -10.65 9.67
C ALA A 95 6.94 -9.60 8.53
N TRP A 96 5.92 -8.74 8.54
CA TRP A 96 5.82 -7.63 7.59
C TRP A 96 6.96 -6.61 7.77
N GLU A 97 7.34 -6.26 9.00
CA GLU A 97 8.48 -5.36 9.26
C GLU A 97 9.80 -5.95 8.75
N ALA A 98 10.03 -7.25 8.97
CA ALA A 98 11.19 -7.95 8.44
C ALA A 98 11.24 -7.93 6.91
N PHE A 99 10.09 -8.18 6.25
CA PHE A 99 9.94 -8.03 4.81
C PHE A 99 10.28 -6.59 4.37
N LEU A 100 9.68 -5.58 5.00
CA LEU A 100 9.87 -4.17 4.64
C LEU A 100 11.35 -3.76 4.74
N ASN A 101 12.02 -4.13 5.82
CA ASN A 101 13.44 -3.86 6.02
C ASN A 101 14.28 -4.49 4.90
N SER A 102 14.02 -5.76 4.55
CA SER A 102 14.74 -6.44 3.47
C SER A 102 14.55 -5.74 2.11
N GLN A 103 13.31 -5.32 1.80
CA GLN A 103 13.00 -4.60 0.56
C GLN A 103 13.70 -3.24 0.53
N PHE A 104 13.69 -2.52 1.65
CA PHE A 104 14.31 -1.20 1.74
C PHE A 104 15.81 -1.28 1.57
N THR A 105 16.48 -2.25 2.20
CA THR A 105 17.92 -2.49 1.96
C THR A 105 18.20 -2.79 0.50
N PHE A 106 17.44 -3.69 -0.11
CA PHE A 106 17.63 -4.06 -1.52
C PHE A 106 17.53 -2.85 -2.46
N ILE A 107 16.50 -2.01 -2.31
CA ILE A 107 16.34 -0.86 -3.22
C ILE A 107 17.37 0.25 -2.95
N GLU A 108 17.90 0.37 -1.74
CA GLU A 108 19.00 1.30 -1.44
C GLU A 108 20.27 0.90 -2.19
N GLU A 109 20.53 -0.41 -2.29
CA GLU A 109 21.68 -0.98 -2.99
C GLU A 109 21.51 -0.92 -4.52
N VAL A 110 20.34 -1.30 -5.03
CA VAL A 110 20.10 -1.41 -6.47
C VAL A 110 19.80 -0.06 -7.11
N TRP A 111 18.89 0.72 -6.53
CA TRP A 111 18.48 2.03 -7.05
C TRP A 111 19.35 3.15 -6.47
N SER A 112 20.67 2.99 -6.56
CA SER A 112 21.60 4.01 -6.13
C SER A 112 21.64 5.18 -7.13
N LYS A 113 22.18 6.33 -6.69
CA LYS A 113 22.47 7.44 -7.60
C LYS A 113 23.45 7.05 -8.71
N ASP A 114 24.35 6.11 -8.44
CA ASP A 114 25.34 5.66 -9.43
C ASP A 114 24.71 4.83 -10.54
N ASN A 115 23.68 4.04 -10.22
CA ASN A 115 22.99 3.17 -11.18
C ASN A 115 21.81 3.85 -11.90
N PHE A 116 21.14 4.79 -11.24
CA PHE A 116 19.88 5.41 -11.72
C PHE A 116 19.93 6.94 -11.79
N GLY A 117 21.07 7.57 -11.48
CA GLY A 117 21.19 9.02 -11.50
C GLY A 117 20.30 9.71 -10.47
N THR A 118 19.84 10.92 -10.79
CA THR A 118 19.03 11.73 -9.86
C THR A 118 17.58 11.26 -9.73
N SER A 119 17.06 10.44 -10.65
CA SER A 119 15.69 9.90 -10.56
C SER A 119 15.58 8.85 -9.45
N SER A 120 16.68 8.26 -9.02
CA SER A 120 16.69 7.22 -7.99
C SER A 120 16.07 7.65 -6.67
N ALA A 121 16.13 8.94 -6.31
CA ALA A 121 15.43 9.49 -5.16
C ALA A 121 13.90 9.41 -5.30
N ILE A 122 13.38 9.63 -6.50
CA ILE A 122 11.95 9.54 -6.80
C ILE A 122 11.52 8.08 -6.74
N ASP A 123 12.20 7.21 -7.48
CA ASP A 123 11.81 5.80 -7.62
C ASP A 123 11.82 5.08 -6.26
N ARG A 124 12.90 5.26 -5.48
CA ARG A 124 12.99 4.74 -4.11
C ARG A 124 11.92 5.33 -3.22
N GLY A 125 11.74 6.64 -3.29
CA GLY A 125 10.74 7.36 -2.50
C GLY A 125 9.33 6.80 -2.73
N GLN A 126 8.91 6.71 -3.98
CA GLN A 126 7.61 6.19 -4.39
C GLN A 126 7.40 4.74 -3.98
N PHE A 127 8.37 3.87 -4.22
CA PHE A 127 8.25 2.46 -3.88
C PHE A 127 8.11 2.25 -2.37
N LYS A 128 8.95 2.91 -1.57
CA LYS A 128 8.85 2.85 -0.10
C LYS A 128 7.51 3.39 0.40
N SER A 129 7.08 4.52 -0.13
CA SER A 129 5.77 5.12 0.19
C SER A 129 4.63 4.17 -0.13
N LYS A 130 4.68 3.46 -1.26
CA LYS A 130 3.64 2.50 -1.63
C LYS A 130 3.51 1.37 -0.60
N LEU A 131 4.62 0.74 -0.22
CA LEU A 131 4.59 -0.36 0.74
C LEU A 131 4.05 0.06 2.12
N LEU A 132 4.44 1.26 2.58
CA LEU A 132 3.92 1.84 3.83
C LEU A 132 2.43 2.21 3.72
N ARG A 133 2.03 2.87 2.63
CA ARG A 133 0.64 3.30 2.40
C ARG A 133 -0.30 2.10 2.31
N ASP A 134 0.08 1.06 1.59
CA ASP A 134 -0.72 -0.16 1.44
C ASP A 134 -0.93 -0.84 2.81
N ARG A 135 0.12 -0.92 3.65
CA ARG A 135 0.00 -1.45 5.01
C ARG A 135 -0.91 -0.61 5.90
N LEU A 136 -0.77 0.70 5.86
CA LEU A 136 -1.61 1.59 6.66
C LEU A 136 -3.09 1.43 6.30
N LEU A 137 -3.40 1.34 5.00
CA LEU A 137 -4.77 1.10 4.55
C LEU A 137 -5.31 -0.23 5.04
N GLU A 138 -4.53 -1.31 4.91
CA GLU A 138 -4.88 -2.63 5.44
C GLU A 138 -5.24 -2.55 6.94
N LEU A 139 -4.38 -1.91 7.75
CA LEU A 139 -4.62 -1.73 9.18
C LEU A 139 -5.86 -0.87 9.45
N GLN A 140 -6.07 0.21 8.72
CA GLN A 140 -7.27 1.05 8.87
C GLN A 140 -8.56 0.28 8.54
N TYR A 141 -8.52 -0.65 7.58
CA TYR A 141 -9.65 -1.55 7.31
C TYR A 141 -9.85 -2.57 8.45
N TYR A 142 -8.78 -3.13 9.01
CA TYR A 142 -8.89 -3.99 10.19
C TYR A 142 -9.49 -3.25 11.38
N GLN A 143 -9.08 -2.00 11.61
CA GLN A 143 -9.60 -1.15 12.69
C GLN A 143 -11.11 -0.90 12.59
N MET A 144 -11.71 -1.00 11.39
CA MET A 144 -13.17 -0.91 11.22
C MET A 144 -13.90 -2.20 11.61
N THR A 145 -13.18 -3.31 11.75
CA THR A 145 -13.74 -4.63 12.06
C THR A 145 -13.75 -4.92 13.56
N PHE A 146 -12.87 -4.28 14.32
CA PHE A 146 -12.72 -4.41 15.79
C PHE A 146 -13.14 -3.13 16.51
#